data_AF-A0A645J218-F1
#
_entry.id   AF-A0A645J218-F1
#
_cell.length_a   1.000
_cell.length_b   1.000
_cell.length_c   1.000
_cell.angle_alpha   90.00
_cell.angle_beta   90.00
_cell.angle_gamma   90.00
#
_symmetry.space_group_name_H-M   'P 1'
#
loop_
_entity.id
_entity.type
_entity.pdbx_description
1 polymer ?
#
loop_
_entity_poly.entity_id
_entity_poly.type
_entity_poly.pdbx_seq_one_letter_code
_entity_poly.pdbx_strand_id
1 'polypeptide(L)'
;MPWAGQWWDKSNSSFLADRWFHFVINYDNATSIATIYVNGNAYKFETLSAYDSAVRYQNDPGSATNVNGAAKLGDLNLPLRETNNKGIIGYWAIKAFYGGTDDWQGYYTGTLDELRIYDRALSAAEVKALYDAEITVIN
;
A
#
# COMPACT_ATOMS: atom_id res chain seq x y z
N MET A 1 24.16 -6.72 4.16
CA MET A 1 23.35 -7.23 5.28
C MET A 1 21.91 -7.20 4.79
N PRO A 2 21.18 -8.34 4.70
CA PRO A 2 19.94 -8.38 3.92
C PRO A 2 18.77 -7.92 4.77
N TRP A 3 18.42 -6.64 4.66
CA TRP A 3 17.08 -6.16 4.96
C TRP A 3 16.49 -5.61 3.66
N ALA A 4 15.36 -6.18 3.25
CA ALA A 4 14.66 -5.88 2.00
C ALA A 4 13.16 -5.72 2.28
N GLY A 5 12.82 -4.98 3.33
CA GLY A 5 11.53 -5.09 3.99
C GLY A 5 10.89 -3.79 4.45
N GLN A 6 10.75 -2.84 3.52
CA GLN A 6 9.81 -1.72 3.69
C GLN A 6 8.41 -2.19 3.35
N TRP A 7 7.88 -3.10 4.17
CA TRP A 7 6.50 -3.58 4.05
C TRP A 7 5.56 -2.65 4.80
N TRP A 8 4.29 -2.71 4.42
CA TRP A 8 3.20 -2.27 5.25
C TRP A 8 2.40 -3.48 5.70
N ASP A 9 2.49 -3.81 6.97
CA ASP A 9 1.68 -4.82 7.63
C ASP A 9 0.88 -4.14 8.75
N LYS A 10 -0.41 -3.92 8.48
CA LYS A 10 -1.31 -3.36 9.48
C LYS A 10 -2.62 -4.12 9.49
N SER A 11 -2.89 -4.78 10.61
CA SER A 11 -4.21 -5.26 10.96
C SER A 11 -4.89 -4.20 11.82
N ASN A 12 -6.13 -3.84 11.48
CA ASN A 12 -6.96 -2.99 12.33
C ASN A 12 -8.34 -3.64 12.44
N SER A 13 -8.74 -3.96 13.67
CA SER A 13 -10.04 -4.57 13.99
C SER A 13 -11.24 -3.68 13.66
N SER A 14 -11.02 -2.40 13.34
CA SER A 14 -12.04 -1.47 12.85
C SER A 14 -12.47 -1.77 11.41
N PHE A 15 -11.69 -2.54 10.65
CA PHE A 15 -12.10 -3.07 9.35
C PHE A 15 -12.99 -4.29 9.57
N LEU A 16 -14.30 -4.04 9.66
CA LEU A 16 -15.29 -5.08 9.77
C LEU A 16 -15.50 -5.78 8.41
N ALA A 17 -15.68 -7.10 8.45
CA ALA A 17 -16.14 -7.84 7.29
C ALA A 17 -17.51 -7.32 6.80
N ASP A 18 -17.79 -7.52 5.52
CA ASP A 18 -19.07 -7.17 4.88
C ASP A 18 -19.44 -5.68 4.96
N ARG A 19 -18.43 -4.80 4.92
CA ARG A 19 -18.61 -3.34 4.83
C ARG A 19 -17.79 -2.79 3.67
N TRP A 20 -18.36 -1.81 2.98
CA TRP A 20 -17.65 -1.05 1.95
C TRP A 20 -16.69 -0.04 2.59
N PHE A 21 -15.48 0.01 2.05
CA PHE A 21 -14.46 0.99 2.39
C PHE A 21 -13.86 1.53 1.10
N HIS A 22 -13.65 2.84 1.06
CA HIS A 22 -12.84 3.45 0.01
C HIS A 22 -11.38 3.48 0.49
N PHE A 23 -10.52 2.73 -0.19
CA PHE A 23 -9.09 2.64 0.12
C PHE A 23 -8.25 3.31 -0.96
N VAL A 24 -7.29 4.13 -0.52
CA VAL A 24 -6.25 4.67 -1.41
C VAL A 24 -4.89 4.40 -0.80
N ILE A 25 -3.99 3.81 -1.58
CA ILE A 25 -2.57 3.71 -1.28
C ILE A 25 -1.88 4.73 -2.17
N ASN A 26 -1.29 5.76 -1.56
CA ASN A 26 -0.68 6.89 -2.25
C ASN A 26 0.82 6.91 -1.99
N TYR A 27 1.63 7.22 -3.00
CA TYR A 27 3.08 7.40 -2.86
C TYR A 27 3.53 8.67 -3.58
N ASP A 28 4.21 9.55 -2.85
CA ASP A 28 4.81 10.77 -3.38
C ASP A 28 6.32 10.59 -3.51
N ASN A 29 6.83 10.63 -4.74
CA ASN A 29 8.25 10.43 -5.05
C ASN A 29 9.14 11.55 -4.50
N ALA A 30 8.70 12.81 -4.59
CA ALA A 30 9.46 13.98 -4.18
C ALA A 30 9.75 13.97 -2.67
N THR A 31 8.79 13.53 -1.87
CA THR A 31 8.94 13.38 -0.42
C THR A 31 9.41 11.98 0.00
N SER A 32 9.21 11.00 -0.89
CA SER A 32 9.28 9.56 -0.63
C SER A 32 8.35 9.10 0.48
N ILE A 33 7.18 9.74 0.59
CA ILE A 33 6.19 9.42 1.62
C ILE A 33 5.06 8.61 1.01
N ALA A 34 4.76 7.52 1.69
CA ALA A 34 3.70 6.61 1.36
C ALA A 34 2.56 6.81 2.39
N THR A 35 1.33 7.01 1.93
CA THR A 35 0.16 7.32 2.76
C THR A 35 -1.00 6.41 2.39
N ILE A 36 -1.69 5.87 3.40
CA ILE A 36 -2.95 5.16 3.20
C ILE A 36 -4.09 6.11 3.56
N TYR A 37 -5.14 6.13 2.76
CA TYR A 37 -6.39 6.80 3.08
C TYR A 37 -7.51 5.78 3.18
N VAL A 38 -8.38 5.99 4.15
CA VAL A 38 -9.58 5.18 4.38
C VAL A 38 -10.75 6.14 4.45
N ASN A 39 -11.76 5.93 3.61
CA ASN A 39 -12.97 6.75 3.56
C ASN A 39 -12.63 8.26 3.49
N GLY A 40 -11.73 8.60 2.57
CA GLY A 40 -11.30 9.98 2.30
C GLY A 40 -10.34 10.59 3.33
N ASN A 41 -10.04 9.91 4.43
CA ASN A 41 -9.21 10.45 5.51
C ASN A 41 -7.82 9.80 5.52
N ALA A 42 -6.79 10.61 5.74
CA ALA A 42 -5.43 10.10 5.89
C ALA A 42 -5.33 9.21 7.13
N TYR A 43 -4.98 7.97 6.90
CA TYR A 43 -4.79 6.99 7.95
C TYR A 43 -3.35 7.08 8.44
N LYS A 44 -3.19 7.57 9.68
CA LYS A 44 -1.87 7.69 10.29
C LYS A 44 -1.40 6.32 10.78
N PHE A 45 -0.14 6.02 10.48
CA PHE A 45 0.58 4.97 11.14
C PHE A 45 0.80 5.41 12.60
N GLU A 46 -0.14 5.08 13.50
CA GLU A 46 0.23 4.99 14.91
C GLU A 46 1.46 4.08 14.99
N THR A 47 2.50 4.50 15.69
CA THR A 47 3.81 3.85 15.74
C THR A 47 3.68 2.47 16.38
N LEU A 48 3.27 1.47 15.61
CA LEU A 48 2.99 0.12 16.10
C LEU A 48 4.25 -0.75 16.10
N SER A 49 5.29 -0.38 15.34
CA SER A 49 6.62 -0.98 15.42
C SER A 49 7.72 0.06 15.12
N ALA A 50 8.95 -0.24 15.54
CA ALA A 50 10.13 0.57 15.22
C ALA A 50 10.48 0.58 13.73
N TYR A 51 9.73 -0.14 12.88
CA TYR A 51 9.98 -0.31 11.45
C TYR A 51 8.86 0.25 10.57
N ASP A 52 7.72 0.64 11.15
CA ASP A 52 6.60 1.23 10.41
C ASP A 52 6.88 2.72 10.13
N SER A 53 7.47 3.00 8.97
CA SER A 53 7.73 4.36 8.49
C SER A 53 6.89 4.67 7.27
N ALA A 54 6.31 5.87 7.24
CA ALA A 54 5.70 6.41 6.03
C ALA A 54 6.76 6.79 4.98
N VAL A 55 8.01 7.07 5.39
CA VAL A 55 9.09 7.44 4.49
C VAL A 55 9.75 6.20 3.90
N ARG A 56 10.02 6.23 2.59
CA ARG A 56 10.68 5.16 1.85
C ARG A 56 12.13 5.48 1.52
N TYR A 57 12.95 4.45 1.58
CA TYR A 57 14.39 4.52 1.39
C TYR A 57 14.86 3.56 0.29
N GLN A 58 15.99 3.86 -0.35
CA GLN A 58 16.55 3.02 -1.43
C GLN A 58 17.18 1.72 -0.91
N ASN A 59 17.57 1.70 0.36
CA ASN A 59 18.24 0.58 1.03
C ASN A 59 17.79 0.48 2.50
N ASP A 60 18.40 -0.45 3.24
CA ASP A 60 18.10 -0.69 4.66
C ASP A 60 18.31 0.55 5.54
N PRO A 61 17.24 1.16 6.09
CA PRO A 61 17.35 2.31 6.97
C PRO A 61 17.75 1.91 8.41
N GLY A 62 17.76 0.62 8.75
CA GLY A 62 18.04 0.09 10.09
C GLY A 62 16.87 0.22 11.08
N SER A 63 16.02 1.25 10.93
CA SER A 63 14.79 1.49 11.69
C SER A 63 13.93 2.55 10.97
N ALA A 64 12.72 2.82 11.48
CA ALA A 64 11.89 3.94 11.03
C ALA A 64 12.57 5.32 11.22
N THR A 65 13.56 5.43 12.11
CA THR A 65 14.34 6.65 12.33
C THR A 65 15.55 6.77 11.40
N ASN A 66 15.76 5.80 10.50
CA ASN A 66 16.86 5.80 9.53
C ASN A 66 18.26 5.94 10.17
N VAL A 67 18.55 5.12 11.19
CA VAL A 67 19.85 5.12 11.89
C VAL A 67 21.04 4.87 10.96
N ASN A 68 20.82 4.21 9.83
CA ASN A 68 21.87 3.93 8.84
C ASN A 68 22.04 5.05 7.80
N GLY A 69 21.23 6.12 7.84
CA GLY A 69 21.35 7.24 6.92
C GLY A 69 21.06 6.91 5.45
N ALA A 70 20.17 5.93 5.20
CA ALA A 70 19.73 5.55 3.87
C ALA A 70 19.16 6.73 3.08
N ALA A 71 19.42 6.75 1.77
CA ALA A 71 18.86 7.75 0.87
C ALA A 71 17.35 7.52 0.69
N LYS A 72 16.57 8.60 0.57
CA LYS A 72 15.13 8.52 0.25
C LYS A 72 14.93 7.85 -1.11
N LEU A 73 13.84 7.09 -1.24
CA LEU A 73 13.59 6.23 -2.40
C LEU A 73 13.52 7.03 -3.72
N GLY A 74 12.84 8.18 -3.72
CA GLY A 74 12.58 8.96 -4.93
C GLY A 74 11.48 8.31 -5.76
N ASP A 75 11.69 8.15 -7.06
CA ASP A 75 10.71 7.50 -7.93
C ASP A 75 10.44 6.05 -7.48
N LEU A 76 9.16 5.67 -7.46
CA LEU A 76 8.78 4.30 -7.19
C LEU A 76 9.12 3.45 -8.41
N ASN A 77 10.31 2.86 -8.39
CA ASN A 77 10.60 1.75 -9.27
C ASN A 77 9.97 0.51 -8.64
N LEU A 78 8.98 -0.07 -9.30
CA LEU A 78 8.51 -1.41 -8.97
C LEU A 78 9.37 -2.37 -9.78
N PRO A 79 10.50 -2.88 -9.24
CA PRO A 79 11.21 -3.97 -9.88
C PRO A 79 10.27 -5.17 -9.81
N LEU A 80 9.42 -5.29 -10.82
CA LEU A 80 8.65 -6.50 -11.05
C LEU A 80 9.72 -7.55 -11.23
N ARG A 81 9.77 -8.48 -10.27
CA ARG A 81 10.92 -9.33 -9.96
C ARG A 81 11.38 -10.19 -11.15
N GLU A 82 10.62 -10.17 -12.25
CA GLU A 82 10.71 -11.05 -13.41
C GLU A 82 10.20 -10.34 -14.68
N THR A 83 10.55 -10.87 -15.85
CA THR A 83 10.19 -10.36 -17.20
C THR A 83 8.68 -10.28 -17.46
N ASN A 84 7.85 -10.86 -16.60
CA ASN A 84 6.39 -10.83 -16.70
C ASN A 84 5.79 -9.73 -15.82
N ASN A 85 5.93 -8.48 -16.28
CA ASN A 85 5.45 -7.23 -15.69
C ASN A 85 3.92 -7.19 -15.41
N LYS A 86 3.41 -8.04 -14.52
CA LYS A 86 1.99 -8.20 -14.23
C LYS A 86 1.68 -7.79 -12.80
N GLY A 87 0.81 -6.80 -12.63
CA GLY A 87 0.16 -6.53 -11.35
C GLY A 87 -0.90 -7.59 -11.06
N ILE A 88 -1.06 -7.93 -9.78
CA ILE A 88 -2.07 -8.89 -9.31
C ILE A 88 -2.87 -8.24 -8.20
N ILE A 89 -4.18 -8.40 -8.24
CA ILE A 89 -5.10 -7.98 -7.20
C ILE A 89 -5.87 -9.21 -6.74
N GLY A 90 -6.01 -9.37 -5.43
CA GLY A 90 -6.79 -10.44 -4.82
C GLY A 90 -6.13 -11.83 -4.79
N TYR A 91 -4.84 -11.92 -5.13
CA TYR A 91 -4.11 -13.19 -5.11
C TYR A 91 -2.60 -13.03 -4.93
N TRP A 92 -1.95 -14.04 -4.34
CA TRP A 92 -0.50 -14.04 -4.14
C TRP A 92 0.24 -14.36 -5.45
N ALA A 93 1.24 -13.55 -5.80
CA ALA A 93 2.02 -13.75 -7.03
C ALA A 93 2.72 -15.10 -7.11
N ILE A 94 3.19 -15.62 -5.98
CA ILE A 94 3.80 -16.96 -5.91
C ILE A 94 2.82 -18.05 -6.28
N LYS A 95 1.57 -17.94 -5.83
CA LYS A 95 0.51 -18.89 -6.17
C LYS A 95 0.03 -18.72 -7.61
N ALA A 96 -0.02 -17.49 -8.12
CA ALA A 96 -0.46 -17.16 -9.47
C ALA A 96 0.52 -17.61 -10.58
N PHE A 97 1.82 -17.45 -10.34
CA PHE A 97 2.83 -17.55 -11.40
C PHE A 97 3.94 -18.56 -11.12
N TYR A 98 4.14 -18.97 -9.86
CA TYR A 98 5.28 -19.80 -9.47
C TYR A 98 4.88 -21.13 -8.82
N GLY A 99 3.60 -21.51 -8.92
CA GLY A 99 3.12 -22.80 -8.44
C GLY A 99 3.14 -22.96 -6.91
N GLY A 100 3.00 -21.85 -6.16
CA GLY A 100 2.86 -21.90 -4.71
C GLY A 100 1.74 -22.86 -4.27
N THR A 101 2.02 -23.69 -3.27
CA THR A 101 1.06 -24.68 -2.75
C THR A 101 0.64 -24.40 -1.31
N ASP A 102 1.17 -23.36 -0.68
CA ASP A 102 0.92 -23.08 0.73
C ASP A 102 -0.52 -22.59 0.95
N ASP A 103 -1.23 -23.22 1.89
CA ASP A 103 -2.64 -22.93 2.17
C ASP A 103 -2.88 -21.51 2.69
N TRP A 104 -1.88 -20.91 3.37
CA TRP A 104 -1.98 -19.53 3.87
C TRP A 104 -1.96 -18.49 2.74
N GLN A 105 -1.56 -18.86 1.52
CA GLN A 105 -1.60 -18.01 0.33
C GLN A 105 -3.02 -17.98 -0.28
N GLY A 106 -4.01 -17.63 0.54
CA GLY A 106 -5.42 -17.59 0.16
C GLY A 106 -5.74 -16.54 -0.91
N TYR A 107 -6.93 -16.67 -1.50
CA TYR A 107 -7.51 -15.67 -2.37
C TYR A 107 -8.20 -14.59 -1.54
N TYR A 108 -8.25 -13.36 -2.04
CA TYR A 108 -9.19 -12.38 -1.52
C TYR A 108 -10.62 -12.82 -1.84
N THR A 109 -11.47 -12.88 -0.83
CA THR A 109 -12.85 -13.39 -0.94
C THR A 109 -13.91 -12.29 -0.83
N GLY A 110 -13.51 -11.02 -0.77
CA GLY A 110 -14.43 -9.89 -0.72
C GLY A 110 -14.83 -9.39 -2.11
N THR A 111 -15.60 -8.30 -2.13
CA THR A 111 -15.99 -7.57 -3.35
C THR A 111 -15.06 -6.38 -3.59
N LEU A 112 -14.82 -6.06 -4.85
CA LEU A 112 -14.08 -4.86 -5.28
C LEU A 112 -14.93 -4.12 -6.30
N ASP A 113 -14.86 -2.79 -6.27
CA ASP A 113 -15.49 -1.92 -7.25
C ASP A 113 -14.64 -0.67 -7.48
N GLU A 114 -14.80 -0.03 -8.64
CA GLU A 114 -14.20 1.27 -9.00
C GLU A 114 -12.67 1.38 -8.82
N LEU A 115 -11.95 0.34 -9.25
CA LEU A 115 -10.48 0.29 -9.21
C LEU A 115 -9.84 1.35 -10.12
N ARG A 116 -8.95 2.16 -9.54
CA ARG A 116 -8.21 3.22 -10.25
C ARG A 116 -6.71 3.17 -9.92
N ILE A 117 -5.88 3.51 -10.90
CA ILE A 117 -4.41 3.59 -10.77
C ILE A 117 -3.97 4.91 -11.40
N TYR A 118 -3.09 5.64 -10.71
CA TYR A 118 -2.54 6.92 -11.15
C TYR A 118 -1.02 6.83 -11.25
N ASP A 119 -0.43 7.57 -12.19
CA ASP A 119 1.01 7.71 -12.38
C ASP A 119 1.63 8.85 -11.53
N ARG A 120 0.83 9.43 -10.64
CA ARG A 120 1.22 10.50 -9.72
C ARG A 120 0.62 10.31 -8.35
N ALA A 121 1.20 10.97 -7.37
CA ALA A 121 0.57 11.13 -6.07
C ALA A 121 -0.70 11.98 -6.18
N LEU A 122 -1.76 11.55 -5.50
CA LEU A 122 -2.94 12.35 -5.26
C LEU A 122 -2.74 13.23 -4.02
N SER A 123 -3.26 14.45 -4.07
CA SER A 123 -3.40 15.29 -2.87
C SER A 123 -4.51 14.76 -1.96
N ALA A 124 -4.46 15.12 -0.68
CA ALA A 124 -5.50 14.74 0.28
C ALA A 124 -6.90 15.23 -0.14
N ALA A 125 -6.99 16.41 -0.78
CA ALA A 125 -8.24 16.95 -1.28
C ALA A 125 -8.81 16.13 -2.45
N GLU A 126 -7.96 15.68 -3.38
CA GLU A 126 -8.37 14.80 -4.48
C GLU A 126 -8.88 13.45 -3.97
N VAL A 127 -8.17 12.86 -3.00
CA VAL A 127 -8.60 11.58 -2.38
C VAL A 127 -9.96 11.74 -1.69
N LYS A 128 -10.18 12.84 -0.98
CA LYS A 128 -11.47 13.12 -0.35
C LYS A 128 -12.57 13.31 -1.39
N ALA A 129 -12.30 14.04 -2.47
CA ALA A 129 -13.26 14.25 -3.55
C ALA A 129 -13.67 12.91 -4.22
N LEU A 130 -12.73 11.99 -4.42
CA LEU A 130 -13.03 10.64 -4.89
C LEU A 130 -13.98 9.91 -3.92
N TYR A 131 -13.68 9.91 -2.63
CA TYR A 131 -14.55 9.28 -1.63
C TYR A 131 -15.96 9.89 -1.60
N ASP A 132 -16.07 11.23 -1.61
CA ASP A 132 -17.35 11.93 -1.56
C ASP A 132 -18.20 11.64 -2.81
N ALA A 133 -17.56 11.49 -3.98
CA ALA A 133 -18.24 11.08 -5.21
C ALA A 133 -18.84 9.68 -5.10
N GLU A 134 -18.11 8.72 -4.52
CA GLU A 134 -18.60 7.34 -4.31
C GLU A 134 -19.79 7.30 -3.33
N ILE A 135 -19.78 8.12 -2.26
CA ILE A 135 -20.94 8.18 -1.33
C ILE A 135 -22.17 8.79 -2.02
N THR A 136 -21.97 9.82 -2.83
CA THR A 136 -23.07 10.57 -3.44
C THR A 136 -23.84 9.73 -4.45
N VAL A 137 -23.21 8.74 -5.08
CA VAL A 137 -23.84 7.84 -6.05
C VAL A 137 -24.71 6.75 -5.38
N ILE A 138 -24.61 6.58 -4.05
CA ILE A 138 -25.30 5.51 -3.31
C ILE A 138 -26.61 5.98 -2.63
N ASN A 139 -26.96 7.28 -2.70
CA ASN A 139 -28.21 7.84 -2.16
C ASN A 139 -29.16 8.32 -3.27
#